data_AF-A0A2A4QCL4-F1
#
_entry.id   AF-A0A2A4QCL4-F1
#
_cell.length_a   1.000
_cell.length_b   1.000
_cell.length_c   1.000
_cell.angle_alpha   90.00
_cell.angle_beta   90.00
_cell.angle_gamma   90.00
#
_symmetry.space_group_name_H-M   'P 1'
#
loop_
_entity.id
_entity.type
_entity.pdbx_description
1 polymer ?
#
loop_
_entity_poly.entity_id
_entity_poly.type
_entity_poly.pdbx_seq_one_letter_code
_entity_poly.pdbx_strand_id
1 'polypeptide(L)' 'MTKTYRLQIGNNYEIPLPDEFCEEFNIIIGDILRCELINNSKDISLVKHDDQTLSDTDIIASGNLTRVIPYEQGK' A
#
# COMPACT_ATOMS: atom_id res chain seq x y z
N MET A 1 2.89 15.30 12.59
CA MET A 1 1.47 15.28 12.98
C MET A 1 0.95 13.88 12.67
N THR A 2 0.31 13.20 13.62
CA THR A 2 -0.21 11.85 13.39
C THR A 2 -1.67 11.95 12.97
N LYS A 3 -2.04 11.31 11.86
CA LYS A 3 -3.44 11.18 11.42
C LYS A 3 -3.91 9.74 11.63
N THR A 4 -5.19 9.57 11.89
CA THR A 4 -5.80 8.27 12.13
C THR A 4 -7.10 8.18 11.36
N TYR A 5 -7.23 7.13 10.56
CA TYR A 5 -8.42 6.83 9.77
C TYR A 5 -9.08 5.57 10.33
N ARG A 6 -10.41 5.52 10.29
CA ARG A 6 -11.17 4.28 10.51
C ARG A 6 -11.69 3.82 9.17
N LEU A 7 -11.37 2.59 8.82
CA LEU A 7 -11.65 1.99 7.52
C LEU A 7 -12.36 0.67 7.73
N GLN A 8 -13.23 0.32 6.80
CA GLN A 8 -13.80 -1.02 6.72
C GLN A 8 -12.92 -1.86 5.80
N ILE A 9 -12.50 -3.03 6.29
CA ILE A 9 -11.75 -3.99 5.50
C ILE A 9 -12.68 -4.64 4.47
N GLY A 10 -12.23 -4.73 3.23
CA GLY A 10 -12.96 -5.38 2.14
C GLY A 10 -13.10 -6.88 2.33
N ASN A 11 -14.00 -7.50 1.58
CA ASN A 11 -14.31 -8.94 1.73
C ASN A 11 -13.11 -9.85 1.45
N ASN A 12 -12.10 -9.39 0.71
CA ASN A 12 -10.87 -10.15 0.45
C ASN A 12 -9.69 -9.65 1.30
N TYR A 13 -9.96 -9.09 2.48
CA TYR A 13 -8.96 -8.49 3.35
C TYR A 13 -8.23 -7.28 2.73
N GLU A 14 -8.88 -6.58 1.79
CA GLU A 14 -8.33 -5.35 1.21
C GLU A 14 -8.41 -4.20 2.22
N ILE A 15 -7.33 -3.42 2.34
CA ILE A 15 -7.30 -2.20 3.14
C ILE A 15 -7.49 -1.01 2.18
N PRO A 16 -8.68 -0.38 2.12
CA PRO A 16 -8.87 0.79 1.27
C PRO A 16 -8.09 1.98 1.83
N LEU A 17 -7.30 2.66 1.00
CA LEU A 17 -6.65 3.91 1.36
C LEU A 17 -7.55 5.09 0.93
N PRO A 18 -7.92 6.01 1.85
CA PRO A 18 -8.70 7.20 1.49
C PRO A 18 -7.96 8.10 0.50
N ASP A 19 -8.71 8.80 -0.35
CA ASP A 19 -8.15 9.78 -1.30
C ASP A 19 -7.27 10.83 -0.61
N GLU A 20 -7.71 11.37 0.54
CA GLU A 20 -6.94 12.33 1.34
C GLU A 20 -5.57 11.78 1.78
N PHE A 21 -5.50 10.48 2.08
CA PHE A 21 -4.25 9.82 2.44
C PHE A 21 -3.34 9.75 1.20
N CYS A 22 -3.88 9.32 0.06
CA CYS A 22 -3.13 9.23 -1.18
C CYS A 22 -2.59 10.61 -1.64
N GLU A 23 -3.40 11.66 -1.55
CA GLU A 23 -3.01 13.04 -1.89
C GLU A 23 -1.90 13.57 -0.97
N GLU A 24 -2.05 13.41 0.34
CA GLU A 24 -1.08 13.92 1.32
C GLU A 24 0.28 13.23 1.22
N PHE A 25 0.29 11.92 0.98
CA PHE A 25 1.52 11.14 0.87
C PHE A 25 2.01 10.99 -0.58
N ASN A 26 1.37 11.66 -1.54
CA ASN A 26 1.66 11.60 -2.97
C ASN A 26 1.80 10.15 -3.48
N ILE A 27 0.82 9.33 -3.11
CA ILE A 27 0.67 7.94 -3.57
C ILE A 27 -0.26 7.96 -4.78
N ILE A 28 0.21 7.44 -5.90
CA ILE A 28 -0.53 7.38 -7.17
C ILE A 28 -0.54 5.96 -7.73
N ILE A 29 -1.48 5.69 -8.64
CA ILE A 29 -1.52 4.43 -9.38
C ILE A 29 -0.18 4.21 -10.09
N GLY A 30 0.35 2.98 -9.96
CA GLY A 30 1.63 2.58 -10.53
C GLY A 30 2.80 2.63 -9.55
N ASP A 31 2.68 3.37 -8.43
CA ASP A 31 3.72 3.42 -7.41
C ASP A 31 4.03 2.03 -6.84
N ILE A 32 5.29 1.82 -6.50
CA ILE A 32 5.79 0.63 -5.81
C ILE A 32 5.92 0.97 -4.33
N LEU A 33 5.23 0.19 -3.50
CA LEU A 33 5.27 0.29 -2.05
C LEU A 33 5.92 -0.96 -1.45
N ARG A 34 6.59 -0.79 -0.32
CA ARG A 34 7.06 -1.86 0.55
C ARG A 34 6.05 -2.09 1.68
N CYS A 35 5.62 -3.33 1.84
CA CYS A 35 4.67 -3.77 2.86
C CYS A 35 5.39 -4.64 3.89
N GLU A 36 5.45 -4.19 5.14
CA GLU A 36 6.21 -4.86 6.21
C GLU A 36 5.40 -4.92 7.50
N LEU A 37 5.51 -6.03 8.23
CA LEU A 37 5.07 -6.09 9.63
C LEU A 37 6.15 -5.46 10.50
N ILE A 38 5.77 -4.50 11.34
CA ILE A 38 6.70 -3.88 12.28
C ILE A 38 7.04 -4.89 13.37
N ASN A 39 8.33 -5.19 13.53
CA ASN A 39 8.80 -6.09 14.58
C ASN A 39 8.36 -5.59 15.96
N ASN A 40 7.82 -6.50 16.77
CA ASN A 40 7.29 -6.23 18.12
C ASN A 40 6.02 -5.36 18.16
N SER A 41 5.39 -5.06 17.02
CA SER A 41 4.02 -4.58 16.98
C SER A 41 3.16 -5.47 16.09
N LYS A 42 1.84 -5.26 16.10
CA LYS A 42 0.90 -5.94 15.20
C LYS A 42 0.54 -5.03 14.02
N ASP A 43 1.39 -4.04 13.73
CA ASP A 43 1.11 -3.00 12.75
C ASP A 43 1.76 -3.34 11.40
N ILE A 44 1.07 -2.94 10.34
CA ILE A 44 1.57 -3.03 8.97
C ILE A 44 2.08 -1.64 8.57
N SER A 45 3.29 -1.60 8.02
CA SER A 45 3.90 -0.41 7.44
C SER A 45 3.81 -0.46 5.92
N LEU A 46 3.34 0.63 5.32
CA LEU A 46 3.38 0.85 3.87
C LEU A 46 4.30 2.05 3.60
N VAL A 47 5.38 1.82 2.85
CA VAL A 47 6.38 2.85 2.55
C VAL A 47 6.64 2.87 1.05
N LYS A 48 6.71 4.07 0.44
CA LYS A 48 7.07 4.19 -0.98
C LYS A 48 8.49 3.67 -1.21
N HIS A 49 8.66 2.80 -2.19
CA HIS A 49 9.98 2.25 -2.53
C HIS A 49 10.81 3.29 -3.26
N ASP A 50 12.13 3.28 -3.07
CA ASP A 50 12.99 4.28 -3.70
C ASP A 50 13.13 4.04 -5.21
N ASP A 51 13.14 2.77 -5.64
CA ASP A 51 13.16 2.40 -7.05
C ASP A 51 11.74 2.13 -7.58
N GLN A 52 11.25 3.06 -8.39
CA GLN A 52 9.93 3.00 -9.02
C GLN A 52 9.94 2.37 -10.42
N THR A 53 11.08 1.85 -10.86
CA THR A 53 11.28 1.32 -12.22
C THR A 53 11.24 -0.20 -12.29
N LEU A 54 11.09 -0.88 -11.15
CA LEU A 54 11.10 -2.33 -11.06
C LEU A 54 9.96 -2.96 -11.89
N SER A 55 10.30 -4.07 -12.54
CA SER A 55 9.33 -4.87 -13.27
C SER A 55 8.44 -5.66 -12.30
N ASP A 56 7.29 -6.13 -12.77
CA ASP A 56 6.41 -6.95 -11.96
C ASP A 56 7.07 -8.27 -11.54
N THR A 57 8.00 -8.80 -12.34
CA THR A 57 8.81 -9.97 -11.97
C THR A 57 9.72 -9.68 -10.78
N ASP A 58 10.37 -8.51 -10.76
CA ASP A 58 11.24 -8.10 -9.64
C ASP A 58 10.43 -7.83 -8.37
N ILE A 59 9.26 -7.20 -8.50
CA ILE A 59 8.33 -6.95 -7.39
C ILE A 59 7.91 -8.28 -6.75
N ILE A 60 7.50 -9.26 -7.56
CA ILE A 60 7.11 -10.60 -7.09
C ILE A 60 8.30 -11.29 -6.40
N ALA A 61 9.50 -11.22 -7.01
CA ALA A 61 10.70 -11.83 -6.46
C ALA A 61 11.11 -11.24 -5.10
N SER A 62 10.83 -9.95 -4.87
CA SER A 62 11.11 -9.28 -3.58
C SER A 62 10.23 -9.78 -2.43
N GLY A 63 9.01 -10.25 -2.73
CA GLY A 63 8.09 -10.82 -1.74
C GLY A 63 7.45 -9.83 -0.74
N ASN A 64 7.97 -8.60 -0.65
CA ASN A 64 7.44 -7.54 0.22
C ASN A 64 7.12 -6.23 -0.54
N LEU A 65 7.26 -6.22 -1.87
CA LEU A 65 6.89 -5.08 -2.70
C LEU A 65 5.51 -5.30 -3.32
N THR A 66 4.77 -4.22 -3.52
CA THR A 66 3.47 -4.21 -4.19
C THR A 66 3.33 -2.98 -5.07
N ARG A 67 2.56 -3.09 -6.16
CA ARG A 67 2.22 -1.97 -7.04
C ARG A 67 0.84 -1.44 -6.67
N VAL A 68 0.71 -0.11 -6.57
CA VAL A 68 -0.58 0.56 -6.40
C VAL A 68 -1.39 0.38 -7.68
N ILE A 69 -2.57 -0.22 -7.55
CA ILE A 69 -3.50 -0.48 -8.64
C ILE A 69 -4.85 0.20 -8.35
N PRO A 70 -5.67 0.49 -9.38
CA PRO A 70 -7.03 0.95 -9.17
C PRO A 70 -7.81 -0.04 -8.30
N TYR A 71 -8.49 0.47 -7.27
CA TYR A 71 -9.40 -0.33 -6.46
C TYR A 71 -10.83 -0.15 -6.97
N GLU A 72 -11.39 -1.20 -7.59
CA GLU A 72 -12.80 -1.23 -7.97
C GLU A 72 -13.61 -1.92 -6.85
N GLN A 73 -14.37 -1.15 -6.07
CA GLN A 73 -15.31 -1.72 -5.11
C GLN A 73 -16.44 -2.47 -5.83
N GLY A 74 -16.58 -3.77 -5.56
CA GLY A 74 -17.80 -4.54 -5.89
C GLY A 74 -17.73 -5.40 -7.15
N LYS A 75 -16.91 -6.46 -7.10
CA LYS A 75 -17.25 -7.74 -7.75
C LYS A 75 -17.61 -8.78 -6.70
#